data_AF-A0A8S1QZQ3-F1
#
_entry.id   AF-A0A8S1QZQ3-F1
#
_cell.length_a   1.000
_cell.length_b   1.000
_cell.length_c   1.000
_cell.angle_alpha   90.00
_cell.angle_beta   90.00
_cell.angle_gamma   90.00
#
_symmetry.space_group_name_H-M   'P 1'
#
loop_
_entity.id
_entity.type
_entity.pdbx_description
1 polymer ?
#
loop_
_entity_poly.entity_id
_entity_poly.type
_entity_poly.pdbx_seq_one_letter_code
_entity_poly.pdbx_strand_id
1 'polypeptide(L)'
;MNFEETLLQLSDNNLKSESNDHLQTILNTQTQSIQFKKENLTPKLVLQKLSIQKKLDVLEKNILKQDVILSSRRSKNRLHTNMNSLNENEIQQRLIFTNPNMTDQSILKKQKKELQTQITSIEFKQRENYLQNQNRIKQIQQDKESLIEKNQNLNEQQQKLNQRQQALQLKQFNLEQQEKQIQYQILCLKENEQEQLKHDEFLNKRRENMEELQIKLNESVSQLLNLANSKNKVQNQLTIQFEAIQFLIKYIIKEKQALESEQLYLQKFKQDVLNEKKQVLQVKDQII
;
A
#
# COMPACT_ATOMS: atom_id res chain seq x y z
N MET A 1 -20.88 -17.78 0.10
CA MET A 1 -19.44 -18.04 0.17
C MET A 1 -19.03 -17.84 1.62
N ASN A 2 -18.54 -18.89 2.29
CA ASN A 2 -18.17 -18.79 3.70
C ASN A 2 -16.77 -18.15 3.86
N PHE A 3 -16.42 -17.68 5.05
CA PHE A 3 -15.13 -17.02 5.32
C PHE A 3 -13.92 -17.92 4.99
N GLU A 4 -14.06 -19.23 5.20
CA GLU A 4 -13.01 -20.23 4.97
C GLU A 4 -12.77 -20.46 3.46
N GLU A 5 -13.83 -20.48 2.65
CA GLU A 5 -13.79 -20.55 1.17
C GLU A 5 -13.19 -19.28 0.57
N THR A 6 -13.48 -18.12 1.19
CA THR A 6 -12.94 -16.83 0.76
C THR A 6 -11.44 -16.75 1.00
N LEU A 7 -10.96 -17.27 2.15
CA LEU A 7 -9.52 -17.34 2.45
C LEU A 7 -8.78 -18.32 1.53
N LEU A 8 -9.39 -19.46 1.21
CA LEU A 8 -8.84 -20.43 0.25
C LEU A 8 -8.68 -19.84 -1.16
N GLN A 9 -9.70 -19.12 -1.67
CA GLN A 9 -9.62 -18.47 -2.97
C GLN A 9 -8.60 -17.32 -3.02
N LEU A 10 -8.40 -16.59 -1.93
CA LEU A 10 -7.39 -15.53 -1.85
C LEU A 10 -5.96 -16.08 -1.83
N SER A 11 -5.76 -17.29 -1.32
CA SER A 11 -4.47 -18.01 -1.39
C SER A 11 -4.14 -18.44 -2.82
N ASP A 12 -5.10 -19.04 -3.54
CA ASP A 12 -4.90 -19.52 -4.91
C ASP A 12 -4.62 -18.37 -5.91
N ASN A 13 -5.21 -17.20 -5.68
CA ASN A 13 -5.04 -16.02 -6.54
C ASN A 13 -3.71 -15.26 -6.32
N ASN A 14 -3.07 -15.41 -5.15
CA ASN A 14 -1.87 -14.66 -4.78
C ASN A 14 -0.55 -15.39 -5.07
N LEU A 15 -0.57 -16.56 -5.71
CA LEU A 15 0.62 -17.31 -6.12
C LEU A 15 1.43 -16.65 -7.26
N LYS A 16 1.08 -15.44 -7.71
CA LYS A 16 1.72 -14.75 -8.86
C LYS A 16 2.48 -13.47 -8.54
N SER A 17 2.65 -13.06 -7.28
CA SER A 17 3.45 -11.87 -6.96
C SER A 17 4.61 -12.18 -6.00
N GLU A 18 5.84 -12.05 -6.51
CA GLU A 18 7.10 -12.36 -5.81
C GLU A 18 7.54 -11.31 -4.75
N SER A 19 6.68 -10.36 -4.35
CA SER A 19 7.15 -9.19 -3.60
C SER A 19 6.71 -9.12 -2.12
N ASN A 20 6.23 -10.21 -1.49
CA ASN A 20 5.84 -10.16 -0.07
C ASN A 20 5.88 -11.52 0.67
N ASP A 21 7.09 -12.05 0.87
CA ASP A 21 7.33 -13.37 1.48
C ASP A 21 6.69 -13.58 2.86
N HIS A 22 6.60 -12.55 3.71
CA HIS A 22 6.12 -12.74 5.08
C HIS A 22 4.59 -12.84 5.21
N LEU A 23 3.86 -12.00 4.47
CA LEU A 23 2.40 -12.08 4.42
C LEU A 23 1.93 -13.34 3.68
N GLN A 24 2.64 -13.75 2.62
CA GLN A 24 2.39 -15.01 1.93
C GLN A 24 2.57 -16.21 2.89
N THR A 25 3.63 -16.19 3.71
CA THR A 25 3.90 -17.24 4.70
C THR A 25 2.80 -17.32 5.76
N ILE A 26 2.35 -16.16 6.28
CA ILE A 26 1.26 -16.12 7.27
C ILE A 26 -0.05 -16.64 6.66
N LEU A 27 -0.39 -16.22 5.43
CA LEU A 27 -1.59 -16.68 4.73
C LEU A 27 -1.56 -18.18 4.46
N ASN A 28 -0.42 -18.70 3.99
CA ASN A 28 -0.24 -20.13 3.72
C ASN A 28 -0.34 -20.97 5.01
N THR A 29 0.25 -20.50 6.11
CA THR A 29 0.20 -21.19 7.42
C THR A 29 -1.23 -21.24 7.96
N GLN A 30 -1.99 -20.15 7.81
CA GLN A 30 -3.39 -20.09 8.23
C GLN A 30 -4.28 -20.95 7.32
N THR A 31 -4.05 -20.94 6.01
CA THR A 31 -4.77 -21.77 5.04
C THR A 31 -4.54 -23.25 5.30
N GLN A 32 -3.30 -23.67 5.54
CA GLN A 32 -2.97 -25.05 5.94
C GLN A 32 -3.65 -25.45 7.25
N SER A 33 -3.72 -24.56 8.25
CA SER A 33 -4.43 -24.83 9.51
C SER A 33 -5.94 -24.98 9.32
N ILE A 34 -6.55 -24.19 8.42
CA ILE A 34 -7.97 -24.30 8.08
C ILE A 34 -8.24 -25.59 7.31
N GLN A 35 -7.41 -25.92 6.31
CA GLN A 35 -7.47 -27.16 5.54
C GLN A 35 -7.37 -28.37 6.46
N PHE A 36 -6.36 -28.40 7.35
CA PHE A 36 -6.16 -29.47 8.32
C PHE A 36 -7.35 -29.63 9.27
N LYS A 37 -7.97 -28.53 9.72
CA LYS A 37 -9.20 -28.57 10.53
C LYS A 37 -10.38 -29.11 9.73
N LYS A 38 -10.56 -28.68 8.47
CA LYS A 38 -11.64 -29.14 7.60
C LYS A 38 -11.51 -30.63 7.28
N GLU A 39 -10.30 -31.09 7.00
CA GLU A 39 -9.99 -32.49 6.69
C GLU A 39 -10.10 -33.41 7.91
N ASN A 40 -9.83 -32.93 9.14
CA ASN A 40 -9.81 -33.79 10.33
C ASN A 40 -11.03 -33.67 11.27
N LEU A 41 -11.62 -32.49 11.45
CA LEU A 41 -12.77 -32.31 12.35
C LEU A 41 -14.09 -32.73 11.70
N THR A 42 -14.28 -32.42 10.42
CA THR A 42 -15.55 -32.68 9.71
C THR A 42 -15.84 -34.19 9.60
N PRO A 43 -14.88 -35.06 9.21
CA PRO A 43 -15.13 -36.51 9.19
C PRO A 43 -15.32 -37.09 10.58
N LYS A 44 -14.60 -36.60 11.59
CA LYS A 44 -14.70 -37.09 12.97
C LYS A 44 -16.07 -36.79 13.60
N LEU A 45 -16.62 -35.60 13.34
CA LEU A 45 -17.97 -35.22 13.77
C LEU A 45 -19.05 -36.02 13.02
N VAL A 46 -18.87 -36.27 11.71
CA VAL A 46 -19.80 -37.10 10.92
C VAL A 46 -19.79 -38.56 11.42
N LEU A 47 -18.62 -39.14 11.70
CA LEU A 47 -18.49 -40.48 12.24
C LEU A 47 -19.08 -40.60 13.66
N GLN A 48 -18.87 -39.60 14.51
CA GLN A 48 -19.48 -39.54 15.84
C GLN A 48 -21.00 -39.43 15.75
N LYS A 49 -21.53 -38.58 14.87
CA LYS A 49 -22.97 -38.44 14.63
C LYS A 49 -23.58 -39.76 14.17
N LEU A 50 -22.98 -40.45 13.21
CA LEU A 50 -23.44 -41.76 12.73
C LEU A 50 -23.38 -42.84 13.83
N SER A 51 -22.35 -42.81 14.68
CA SER A 51 -22.22 -43.73 15.82
C SER A 51 -23.31 -43.49 16.87
N ILE A 52 -23.62 -42.22 17.17
CA ILE A 52 -24.72 -41.85 18.08
C ILE A 52 -26.07 -42.26 17.49
N GLN A 53 -26.30 -42.01 16.20
CA GLN A 53 -27.53 -42.40 15.50
C GLN A 53 -27.74 -43.92 15.55
N LYS A 54 -26.71 -44.72 15.25
CA LYS A 54 -26.80 -46.20 15.35
C LYS A 54 -27.13 -46.67 16.77
N LYS A 55 -26.60 -46.02 17.81
CA LYS A 55 -26.92 -46.35 19.20
C LYS A 55 -28.38 -46.01 19.54
N LEU A 56 -28.90 -44.90 19.03
CA LEU A 56 -30.31 -44.53 19.20
C LEU A 56 -31.23 -45.52 18.50
N ASP A 57 -30.94 -45.91 17.25
CA ASP A 57 -31.73 -46.89 16.50
C ASP A 57 -31.79 -48.27 17.20
N VAL A 58 -30.69 -48.68 17.84
CA VAL A 58 -30.65 -49.92 18.64
C VAL A 58 -31.51 -49.81 19.90
N LEU A 59 -31.47 -48.67 20.58
CA LEU A 59 -32.31 -48.42 21.76
C LEU A 59 -33.79 -48.40 21.39
N GLU A 60 -34.17 -47.72 20.30
CA GLU A 60 -35.56 -47.71 19.80
C GLU A 60 -36.04 -49.12 19.45
N LYS A 61 -35.21 -49.93 18.77
CA LYS A 61 -35.54 -51.34 18.48
C LYS A 61 -35.70 -52.17 19.76
N ASN A 62 -34.91 -51.92 20.78
CA ASN A 62 -35.00 -52.64 22.05
C ASN A 62 -36.28 -52.25 22.83
N ILE A 63 -36.65 -50.97 22.81
CA ILE A 63 -37.91 -50.48 23.39
C ILE A 63 -39.12 -51.09 22.66
N LEU A 64 -39.12 -51.05 21.32
CA LEU A 64 -40.17 -51.67 20.51
C LEU A 64 -40.29 -53.18 20.76
N LYS A 65 -39.17 -53.90 20.90
CA LYS A 65 -39.17 -55.32 21.27
C LYS A 65 -39.73 -55.57 22.67
N GLN A 66 -39.45 -54.70 23.64
CA GLN A 66 -40.03 -54.78 24.98
C GLN A 66 -41.55 -54.55 24.95
N ASP A 67 -42.03 -53.59 24.16
CA ASP A 67 -43.47 -53.32 24.01
C ASP A 67 -44.21 -54.47 23.32
N VAL A 68 -43.58 -55.15 22.36
CA VAL A 68 -44.11 -56.37 21.73
C VAL A 68 -44.20 -57.53 22.74
N ILE A 69 -43.21 -57.68 23.61
CA ILE A 69 -43.24 -58.70 24.68
C ILE A 69 -44.33 -58.38 25.71
N LEU A 70 -44.50 -57.11 26.09
CA LEU A 70 -45.51 -56.67 27.04
C LEU A 70 -46.94 -56.80 26.49
N SER A 71 -47.16 -56.49 25.21
CA SER A 71 -48.45 -56.67 24.54
C SER A 71 -48.80 -58.14 24.33
N SER A 72 -47.82 -59.00 24.03
CA SER A 72 -47.98 -60.47 23.97
C SER A 72 -48.34 -61.09 25.34
N ARG A 73 -47.76 -60.59 26.43
CA ARG A 73 -48.14 -61.02 27.79
C ARG A 73 -49.55 -60.55 28.18
N ARG A 74 -49.97 -59.36 27.75
CA ARG A 74 -51.35 -58.86 27.98
C ARG A 74 -52.40 -59.62 27.16
N SER A 75 -52.08 -60.10 25.95
CA SER A 75 -53.02 -60.88 25.13
C SER A 75 -53.18 -62.33 25.62
N LYS A 76 -52.11 -62.99 26.10
CA LYS A 76 -52.20 -64.32 26.70
C LYS A 76 -53.01 -64.35 28.01
N ASN A 77 -52.93 -63.31 28.84
CA ASN A 77 -53.72 -63.23 30.07
C ASN A 77 -55.21 -62.94 29.82
N ARG A 78 -55.59 -62.41 28.65
CA ARG A 78 -57.01 -62.20 28.30
C ARG A 78 -57.70 -63.44 27.72
N LEU A 79 -56.95 -64.47 27.31
CA LEU A 79 -57.51 -65.71 26.76
C LEU A 79 -57.79 -66.80 27.81
N HIS A 80 -57.36 -66.63 29.07
CA HIS A 80 -57.52 -67.63 30.13
C HIS A 80 -58.60 -67.33 31.18
N THR A 81 -59.45 -66.31 30.97
CA THR A 81 -60.45 -65.89 31.98
C THR A 81 -61.90 -66.23 31.65
N ASN A 82 -62.16 -67.11 30.68
CA ASN A 82 -63.49 -67.70 30.47
C ASN A 82 -63.37 -69.19 30.15
N MET A 83 -63.27 -70.04 31.18
CA MET A 83 -63.73 -71.44 31.15
C MET A 83 -63.66 -72.02 32.56
N ASN A 84 -64.84 -72.30 33.10
CA ASN A 84 -65.17 -73.30 34.10
C ASN A 84 -64.74 -73.08 35.56
N SER A 85 -65.70 -72.53 36.31
CA SER A 85 -66.09 -73.04 37.62
C SER A 85 -66.46 -74.53 37.57
N LEU A 86 -65.92 -75.34 38.48
CA LEU A 86 -66.66 -76.32 39.31
C LEU A 86 -65.66 -77.13 40.16
N ASN A 87 -65.83 -77.03 41.49
CA ASN A 87 -65.66 -78.02 42.56
C ASN A 87 -64.51 -79.04 42.43
N GLU A 88 -63.64 -79.24 43.41
CA GLU A 88 -63.95 -79.62 44.79
C GLU A 88 -62.68 -79.53 45.67
N ASN A 89 -62.88 -79.54 46.98
CA ASN A 89 -61.86 -79.47 48.02
C ASN A 89 -60.69 -80.43 47.82
N GLU A 90 -59.46 -79.95 48.03
CA GLU A 90 -58.51 -80.47 49.03
C GLU A 90 -57.15 -79.78 48.87
N ILE A 91 -56.40 -79.74 49.97
CA ILE A 91 -55.05 -79.17 50.09
C ILE A 91 -55.04 -77.66 50.39
N GLN A 92 -55.42 -77.36 51.64
CA GLN A 92 -54.75 -76.30 52.41
C GLN A 92 -53.25 -76.62 52.50
N GLN A 93 -52.47 -76.25 51.48
CA GLN A 93 -51.06 -75.96 51.67
C GLN A 93 -50.89 -74.44 51.68
N ARG A 94 -50.36 -73.96 52.79
CA ARG A 94 -49.91 -72.57 52.99
C ARG A 94 -49.00 -72.14 51.84
N LEU A 95 -49.56 -71.56 50.79
CA LEU A 95 -48.86 -70.58 49.99
C LEU A 95 -49.01 -69.25 50.72
N ILE A 96 -48.03 -68.94 51.56
CA ILE A 96 -47.73 -67.57 51.92
C ILE A 96 -47.39 -66.86 50.59
N PHE A 97 -48.41 -66.28 49.95
CA PHE A 97 -48.19 -65.25 48.95
C PHE A 97 -47.76 -63.99 49.70
N THR A 98 -46.48 -63.90 50.05
CA THR A 98 -45.84 -62.60 50.20
C THR A 98 -45.96 -61.92 48.84
N ASN A 99 -46.83 -60.91 48.76
CA ASN A 99 -47.11 -60.13 47.56
C ASN A 99 -45.80 -59.52 47.01
N PRO A 100 -45.16 -60.06 45.95
CA PRO A 100 -43.90 -59.52 45.43
C PRO A 100 -44.10 -58.12 44.82
N ASN A 101 -45.34 -57.85 44.38
CA ASN A 101 -45.76 -56.61 43.72
C ASN A 101 -45.75 -55.37 44.62
N MET A 102 -45.82 -55.50 45.96
CA MET A 102 -45.82 -54.34 46.88
C MET A 102 -44.40 -53.82 47.15
N THR A 103 -43.42 -54.72 47.29
CA THR A 103 -42.00 -54.39 47.38
C THR A 103 -41.49 -53.76 46.08
N ASP A 104 -41.86 -54.32 44.92
CA ASP A 104 -41.49 -53.78 43.61
C ASP A 104 -42.06 -52.38 43.35
N GLN A 105 -43.31 -52.09 43.74
CA GLN A 105 -43.87 -50.74 43.60
C GLN A 105 -43.15 -49.68 44.44
N SER A 106 -42.67 -50.03 45.64
CA SER A 106 -41.91 -49.08 46.47
C SER A 106 -40.54 -48.76 45.89
N ILE A 107 -39.86 -49.77 45.33
CA ILE A 107 -38.56 -49.65 44.67
C ILE A 107 -38.71 -48.82 43.39
N LEU A 108 -39.73 -49.09 42.58
CA LEU A 108 -40.07 -48.31 41.38
C LEU A 108 -40.38 -46.84 41.70
N LYS A 109 -41.13 -46.54 42.77
CA LYS A 109 -41.40 -45.16 43.20
C LYS A 109 -40.11 -44.44 43.63
N LYS A 110 -39.21 -45.13 44.33
CA LYS A 110 -37.92 -44.57 44.76
C LYS A 110 -37.00 -44.29 43.55
N GLN A 111 -36.87 -45.25 42.64
CA GLN A 111 -36.11 -45.10 41.39
C GLN A 111 -36.69 -43.98 40.51
N LYS A 112 -38.02 -43.89 40.39
CA LYS A 112 -38.67 -42.79 39.66
C LYS A 112 -38.33 -41.43 40.26
N LYS A 113 -38.30 -41.30 41.59
CA LYS A 113 -37.94 -40.06 42.28
C LYS A 113 -36.45 -39.71 42.10
N GLU A 114 -35.57 -40.70 42.16
CA GLU A 114 -34.13 -40.54 41.90
C GLU A 114 -33.88 -40.10 40.45
N LEU A 115 -34.51 -40.75 39.47
CA LEU A 115 -34.44 -40.38 38.06
C LEU A 115 -35.00 -38.98 37.81
N GLN A 116 -36.14 -38.62 38.42
CA GLN A 116 -36.71 -37.26 38.30
C GLN A 116 -35.74 -36.19 38.84
N THR A 117 -35.05 -36.48 39.94
CA THR A 117 -34.05 -35.59 40.53
C THR A 117 -32.83 -35.44 39.61
N GLN A 118 -32.37 -36.54 39.00
CA GLN A 118 -31.28 -36.51 38.01
C GLN A 118 -31.67 -35.74 36.75
N ILE A 119 -32.88 -35.93 36.23
CA ILE A 119 -33.41 -35.17 35.08
C ILE A 119 -33.41 -33.67 35.40
N THR A 120 -33.98 -33.29 36.54
CA THR A 120 -34.03 -31.87 36.96
C THR A 120 -32.63 -31.27 37.10
N SER A 121 -31.66 -32.04 37.63
CA SER A 121 -30.26 -31.60 37.74
C SER A 121 -29.59 -31.42 36.38
N ILE A 122 -29.86 -32.32 35.43
CA ILE A 122 -29.34 -32.24 34.06
C ILE A 122 -29.95 -31.02 33.34
N GLU A 123 -31.27 -30.82 33.44
CA GLU A 123 -31.97 -29.67 32.86
C GLU A 123 -31.45 -28.34 33.42
N PHE A 124 -31.19 -28.28 34.72
CA PHE A 124 -30.60 -27.11 35.36
C PHE A 124 -29.19 -26.82 34.80
N LYS A 125 -28.30 -27.82 34.73
CA LYS A 125 -26.96 -27.66 34.16
C LYS A 125 -26.99 -27.26 32.69
N GLN A 126 -27.90 -27.84 31.90
CA GLN A 126 -28.08 -27.47 30.50
C GLN A 126 -28.53 -26.02 30.35
N ARG A 127 -29.44 -25.56 31.21
CA ARG A 127 -29.91 -24.17 31.22
C ARG A 127 -28.79 -23.19 31.61
N GLU A 128 -27.98 -23.51 32.61
CA GLU A 128 -26.82 -22.67 32.97
C GLU A 128 -25.82 -22.57 31.82
N ASN A 129 -25.46 -23.69 31.19
CA ASN A 129 -24.58 -23.70 30.04
C ASN A 129 -25.16 -22.90 28.86
N TYR A 130 -26.47 -22.99 28.62
CA TYR A 130 -27.14 -22.21 27.60
C TYR A 130 -27.03 -20.70 27.86
N LEU A 131 -27.29 -20.25 29.09
CA LEU A 131 -27.20 -18.85 29.48
C LEU A 131 -25.76 -18.32 29.38
N GLN A 132 -24.77 -19.11 29.80
CA GLN A 132 -23.35 -18.76 29.64
C GLN A 132 -22.97 -18.60 28.16
N ASN A 133 -23.42 -19.52 27.31
CA ASN A 133 -23.19 -19.44 25.87
C ASN A 133 -23.87 -18.22 25.25
N GLN A 134 -25.10 -17.88 25.67
CA GLN A 134 -25.77 -16.67 25.20
C GLN A 134 -24.99 -15.40 25.55
N ASN A 135 -24.49 -15.30 26.79
CA ASN A 135 -23.67 -14.15 27.21
C ASN A 135 -22.37 -14.07 26.40
N ARG A 136 -21.73 -15.22 26.15
CA ARG A 136 -20.51 -15.27 25.33
C ARG A 136 -20.76 -14.86 23.88
N ILE A 137 -21.88 -15.27 23.29
CA ILE A 137 -22.27 -14.84 21.94
C ILE A 137 -22.49 -13.32 21.88
N LYS A 138 -23.16 -12.74 22.89
CA LYS A 138 -23.34 -11.28 22.97
C LYS A 138 -22.01 -10.55 23.05
N GLN A 139 -21.06 -11.03 23.85
CA GLN A 139 -19.73 -10.44 23.92
C GLN A 139 -18.99 -10.52 22.57
N ILE A 140 -19.03 -11.67 21.91
CA ILE A 140 -18.42 -11.85 20.58
C ILE A 140 -19.05 -10.89 19.56
N GLN A 141 -20.36 -10.64 19.65
CA GLN A 141 -21.06 -9.71 18.77
C GLN A 141 -20.56 -8.26 18.97
N GLN A 142 -20.42 -7.83 20.23
CA GLN A 142 -19.91 -6.49 20.57
C GLN A 142 -18.45 -6.33 20.14
N ASP A 143 -17.61 -7.34 20.38
CA ASP A 143 -16.21 -7.33 19.97
C ASP A 143 -16.08 -7.25 18.44
N LYS A 144 -16.96 -7.97 17.71
CA LYS A 144 -17.01 -7.91 16.24
C LYS A 144 -17.36 -6.51 15.74
N GLU A 145 -18.37 -5.86 16.33
CA GLU A 145 -18.76 -4.50 15.96
C GLU A 145 -17.63 -3.51 16.20
N SER A 146 -16.96 -3.60 17.36
CA SER A 146 -15.79 -2.76 17.66
C SER A 146 -14.62 -2.99 16.70
N LEU A 147 -14.38 -4.25 16.29
CA LEU A 147 -13.35 -4.57 15.31
C LEU A 147 -13.66 -4.01 13.92
N ILE A 148 -14.93 -4.02 13.51
CA ILE A 148 -15.35 -3.43 12.23
C ILE A 148 -15.09 -1.92 12.22
N GLU A 149 -15.46 -1.22 13.29
CA GLU A 149 -15.21 0.23 13.43
C GLU A 149 -13.71 0.56 13.41
N LYS A 150 -12.89 -0.21 14.15
CA LYS A 150 -11.42 -0.03 14.11
C LYS A 150 -10.85 -0.25 12.71
N ASN A 151 -11.36 -1.23 11.98
CA ASN A 151 -10.89 -1.52 10.63
C ASN A 151 -11.29 -0.42 9.63
N GLN A 152 -12.50 0.14 9.78
CA GLN A 152 -12.91 1.33 9.01
C GLN A 152 -11.96 2.51 9.27
N ASN A 153 -11.68 2.81 10.53
CA ASN A 153 -10.76 3.89 10.89
C ASN A 153 -9.33 3.67 10.34
N LEU A 154 -8.82 2.44 10.39
CA LEU A 154 -7.52 2.10 9.81
C LEU A 154 -7.50 2.28 8.29
N ASN A 155 -8.58 1.88 7.60
CA ASN A 155 -8.69 2.08 6.16
C ASN A 155 -8.71 3.56 5.77
N GLU A 156 -9.42 4.41 6.53
CA GLU A 156 -9.42 5.86 6.31
C GLU A 156 -8.02 6.47 6.51
N GLN A 157 -7.29 6.03 7.54
CA GLN A 157 -5.91 6.45 7.77
C GLN A 157 -4.98 6.01 6.63
N GLN A 158 -5.13 4.77 6.15
CA GLN A 158 -4.35 4.26 5.03
C GLN A 158 -4.62 5.05 3.74
N GLN A 159 -5.88 5.39 3.45
CA GLN A 159 -6.23 6.22 2.29
C GLN A 159 -5.57 7.61 2.38
N LYS A 160 -5.60 8.26 3.55
CA LYS A 160 -4.94 9.56 3.78
C LYS A 160 -3.42 9.45 3.61
N LEU A 161 -2.81 8.37 4.10
CA LEU A 161 -1.37 8.12 3.93
C LEU A 161 -1.00 7.94 2.45
N ASN A 162 -1.79 7.17 1.70
CA ASN A 162 -1.56 6.96 0.28
C ASN A 162 -1.66 8.26 -0.53
N GLN A 163 -2.67 9.10 -0.24
CA GLN A 163 -2.81 10.44 -0.86
C GLN A 163 -1.59 11.32 -0.56
N ARG A 164 -1.14 11.33 0.70
CA ARG A 164 0.06 12.09 1.11
C ARG A 164 1.32 11.58 0.41
N GLN A 165 1.46 10.27 0.24
CA GLN A 165 2.59 9.67 -0.47
C GLN A 165 2.63 10.10 -1.94
N GLN A 166 1.49 10.08 -2.63
CA GLN A 166 1.40 10.55 -4.02
C GLN A 166 1.76 12.04 -4.14
N ALA A 167 1.26 12.88 -3.24
CA ALA A 167 1.58 14.31 -3.21
C ALA A 167 3.08 14.57 -2.96
N LEU A 168 3.71 13.79 -2.09
CA LEU A 168 5.15 13.87 -1.82
C LEU A 168 5.98 13.44 -3.03
N GLN A 169 5.60 12.37 -3.73
CA GLN A 169 6.27 11.93 -4.96
C GLN A 169 6.21 13.00 -6.05
N LEU A 170 5.05 13.63 -6.26
CA LEU A 170 4.90 14.72 -7.22
C LEU A 170 5.78 15.93 -6.82
N LYS A 171 5.81 16.28 -5.54
CA LYS A 171 6.66 17.38 -5.04
C LYS A 171 8.15 17.08 -5.25
N GLN A 172 8.58 15.84 -5.02
CA GLN A 172 9.97 15.43 -5.24
C GLN A 172 10.35 15.52 -6.72
N PHE A 173 9.49 15.04 -7.62
CA PHE A 173 9.70 15.18 -9.06
C PHE A 173 9.83 16.65 -9.49
N ASN A 174 8.95 17.53 -8.98
CA ASN A 174 9.00 18.96 -9.30
C ASN A 174 10.29 19.63 -8.79
N LEU A 175 10.77 19.24 -7.60
CA LEU A 175 12.03 19.75 -7.04
C LEU A 175 13.24 19.33 -7.89
N GLU A 176 13.31 18.07 -8.33
CA GLU A 176 14.39 17.61 -9.23
C GLU A 176 14.43 18.39 -10.54
N GLN A 177 13.26 18.72 -11.11
CA GLN A 177 13.19 19.54 -12.33
C GLN A 177 13.68 20.97 -12.07
N GLN A 178 13.31 21.57 -10.94
CA GLN A 178 13.78 22.91 -10.55
C GLN A 178 15.31 22.93 -10.31
N GLU A 179 15.86 21.93 -9.65
CA GLU A 179 17.31 21.84 -9.41
C GLU A 179 18.10 21.73 -10.73
N LYS A 180 17.65 20.88 -11.67
CA LYS A 180 18.26 20.78 -13.00
C LYS A 180 18.24 22.12 -13.74
N GLN A 181 17.12 22.85 -13.65
CA GLN A 181 17.00 24.16 -14.30
C GLN A 181 17.95 25.20 -13.67
N ILE A 182 18.07 25.23 -12.34
CA ILE A 182 19.00 26.13 -11.65
C ILE A 182 20.44 25.82 -12.03
N GLN A 183 20.82 24.55 -12.06
CA GLN A 183 22.17 24.12 -12.46
C GLN A 183 22.49 24.58 -13.90
N TYR A 184 21.54 24.42 -14.82
CA TYR A 184 21.68 24.91 -16.19
C TYR A 184 21.86 26.43 -16.25
N GLN A 185 21.03 27.20 -15.53
CA GLN A 185 21.15 28.66 -15.47
C GLN A 185 22.51 29.12 -14.95
N ILE A 186 23.04 28.46 -13.91
CA ILE A 186 24.38 28.73 -13.37
C ILE A 186 25.45 28.48 -14.44
N LEU A 187 25.32 27.40 -15.21
CA LEU A 187 26.27 27.07 -16.28
C LEU A 187 26.27 28.15 -17.37
N CYS A 188 25.09 28.58 -17.85
CA CYS A 188 24.97 29.66 -18.84
C CYS A 188 25.54 30.99 -18.35
N LEU A 189 25.39 31.32 -17.05
CA LEU A 189 25.98 32.54 -16.48
C LEU A 189 27.51 32.46 -16.50
N LYS A 190 28.08 31.32 -16.12
CA LYS A 190 29.54 31.11 -16.15
C LYS A 190 30.11 31.19 -17.57
N GLU A 191 29.44 30.59 -18.55
CA GLU A 191 29.85 30.67 -19.96
C GLU A 191 29.82 32.12 -20.46
N ASN A 192 28.77 32.88 -20.14
CA ASN A 192 28.69 34.29 -20.49
C ASN A 192 29.78 35.14 -19.83
N GLU A 193 30.06 34.92 -18.53
CA GLU A 193 31.13 35.62 -17.83
C GLU A 193 32.50 35.33 -18.45
N GLN A 194 32.77 34.08 -18.83
CA GLN A 194 34.02 33.72 -19.51
C GLN A 194 34.14 34.35 -20.89
N GLU A 195 33.07 34.33 -21.68
CA GLU A 195 33.09 34.91 -23.03
C GLU A 195 33.26 36.44 -22.96
N GLN A 196 32.64 37.09 -21.98
CA GLN A 196 32.82 38.52 -21.74
C GLN A 196 34.27 38.85 -21.37
N LEU A 197 34.91 38.06 -20.49
CA LEU A 197 36.33 38.25 -20.14
C LEU A 197 37.25 38.15 -21.36
N LYS A 198 37.05 37.16 -22.24
CA LYS A 198 37.85 37.03 -23.48
C LYS A 198 37.71 38.26 -24.38
N HIS A 199 36.48 38.77 -24.52
CA HIS A 199 36.24 39.96 -25.32
C HIS A 199 36.83 41.22 -24.70
N ASP A 200 36.75 41.38 -23.38
CA ASP A 200 37.36 42.50 -22.66
C ASP A 200 38.90 42.48 -22.80
N GLU A 201 39.53 41.31 -22.69
CA GLU A 201 40.97 41.13 -22.94
C GLU A 201 41.35 41.52 -24.38
N PHE A 202 40.56 41.09 -25.36
CA PHE A 202 40.80 41.42 -26.76
C PHE A 202 40.68 42.93 -27.03
N LEU A 203 39.66 43.59 -26.45
CA LEU A 203 39.46 45.04 -26.58
C LEU A 203 40.59 45.83 -25.93
N ASN A 204 41.07 45.41 -24.75
CA ASN A 204 42.21 46.04 -24.09
C ASN A 204 43.47 45.94 -24.94
N LYS A 205 43.77 44.77 -25.49
CA LYS A 205 44.92 44.57 -26.39
C LYS A 205 44.82 45.45 -27.65
N ARG A 206 43.62 45.61 -28.21
CA ARG A 206 43.39 46.52 -29.35
C ARG A 206 43.59 47.98 -28.96
N ARG A 207 43.16 48.39 -27.76
CA ARG A 207 43.37 49.74 -27.25
C ARG A 207 44.86 50.06 -27.09
N GLU A 208 45.62 49.17 -26.49
CA GLU A 208 47.08 49.28 -26.36
C GLU A 208 47.76 49.46 -27.72
N ASN A 209 47.40 48.63 -28.71
CA ASN A 209 47.91 48.76 -30.08
C ASN A 209 47.57 50.12 -30.72
N MET A 210 46.38 50.64 -30.47
CA MET A 210 45.93 51.93 -31.01
C MET A 210 46.71 53.10 -30.38
N GLU A 211 46.93 53.05 -29.07
CA GLU A 211 47.76 54.04 -28.35
C GLU A 211 49.20 54.04 -28.87
N GLU A 212 49.81 52.88 -29.08
CA GLU A 212 51.16 52.77 -29.68
C GLU A 212 51.22 53.39 -31.08
N LEU A 213 50.23 53.12 -31.93
CA LEU A 213 50.16 53.67 -33.28
C LEU A 213 49.98 55.19 -33.25
N GLN A 214 49.22 55.70 -32.30
CA GLN A 214 49.01 57.14 -32.14
C GLN A 214 50.28 57.86 -31.71
N ILE A 215 51.08 57.27 -30.82
CA ILE A 215 52.41 57.79 -30.45
C ILE A 215 53.32 57.86 -31.69
N LYS A 216 53.42 56.77 -32.46
CA LYS A 216 54.24 56.72 -33.70
C LYS A 216 53.80 57.75 -34.74
N LEU A 217 52.48 57.98 -34.87
CA LEU A 217 51.95 59.01 -35.75
C LEU A 217 52.39 60.41 -35.29
N ASN A 218 52.26 60.71 -33.99
CA ASN A 218 52.67 62.02 -33.43
C ASN A 218 54.17 62.28 -33.61
N GLU A 219 55.01 61.26 -33.44
CA GLU A 219 56.45 61.32 -33.72
C GLU A 219 56.71 61.66 -35.19
N SER A 220 56.05 60.96 -36.12
CA SER A 220 56.22 61.18 -37.56
C SER A 220 55.77 62.59 -37.99
N VAL A 221 54.63 63.06 -37.47
CA VAL A 221 54.13 64.43 -37.71
C VAL A 221 55.13 65.47 -37.20
N SER A 222 55.72 65.25 -36.02
CA SER A 222 56.73 66.15 -35.45
C SER A 222 58.01 66.20 -36.30
N GLN A 223 58.46 65.05 -36.81
CA GLN A 223 59.60 64.98 -37.74
C GLN A 223 59.33 65.75 -39.03
N LEU A 224 58.12 65.61 -39.59
CA LEU A 224 57.67 66.33 -40.79
C LEU A 224 57.64 67.84 -40.59
N LEU A 225 57.12 68.32 -39.46
CA LEU A 225 57.10 69.75 -39.14
C LEU A 225 58.52 70.32 -39.02
N ASN A 226 59.44 69.57 -38.40
CA ASN A 226 60.86 69.95 -38.31
C ASN A 226 61.53 69.99 -39.69
N LEU A 227 61.21 69.03 -40.57
CA LEU A 227 61.70 69.01 -41.95
C LEU A 227 61.12 70.18 -42.77
N ALA A 228 59.84 70.49 -42.63
CA ALA A 228 59.20 71.63 -43.29
C ALA A 228 59.80 72.99 -42.86
N ASN A 229 60.23 73.12 -41.60
CA ASN A 229 60.91 74.32 -41.09
C ASN A 229 62.38 74.43 -41.56
N SER A 230 63.02 73.32 -41.94
CA SER A 230 64.37 73.28 -42.53
C SER A 230 64.32 73.38 -44.07
N LYS A 231 63.88 74.54 -44.53
CA LYS A 231 63.36 74.85 -45.88
C LYS A 231 64.23 74.55 -47.11
N ASN A 232 65.39 73.88 -47.02
CA ASN A 232 66.33 73.79 -48.14
C ASN A 232 67.00 72.45 -48.43
N LYS A 233 66.53 71.29 -47.93
CA LYS A 233 67.17 70.01 -48.31
C LYS A 233 66.33 68.79 -48.65
N VAL A 234 65.00 68.75 -48.50
CA VAL A 234 64.32 67.46 -48.75
C VAL A 234 62.92 67.52 -49.35
N GLN A 235 62.85 67.90 -50.64
CA GLN A 235 61.62 67.78 -51.44
C GLN A 235 61.16 66.32 -51.59
N ASN A 236 62.07 65.34 -51.59
CA ASN A 236 61.75 63.93 -51.83
C ASN A 236 61.34 63.13 -50.57
N GLN A 237 61.72 63.54 -49.36
CA GLN A 237 61.27 62.87 -48.11
C GLN A 237 59.88 63.34 -47.67
N LEU A 238 59.51 64.58 -47.99
CA LEU A 238 58.20 65.15 -47.68
C LEU A 238 57.06 64.35 -48.34
N THR A 239 57.24 63.93 -49.59
CA THR A 239 56.24 63.14 -50.33
C THR A 239 56.04 61.75 -49.72
N ILE A 240 57.12 61.04 -49.40
CA ILE A 240 57.07 59.70 -48.79
C ILE A 240 56.42 59.75 -47.40
N GLN A 241 56.75 60.77 -46.61
CA GLN A 241 56.13 60.97 -45.30
C GLN A 241 54.64 61.32 -45.41
N PHE A 242 54.23 62.07 -46.45
CA PHE A 242 52.83 62.35 -46.71
C PHE A 242 52.04 61.10 -47.10
N GLU A 243 52.61 60.22 -47.93
CA GLU A 243 52.00 58.93 -48.28
C GLU A 243 51.87 58.00 -47.07
N ALA A 244 52.89 57.96 -46.21
CA ALA A 244 52.84 57.19 -44.96
C ALA A 244 51.74 57.69 -44.01
N ILE A 245 51.56 59.01 -43.90
CA ILE A 245 50.47 59.60 -43.11
C ILE A 245 49.10 59.28 -43.73
N GLN A 246 48.95 59.37 -45.05
CA GLN A 246 47.69 58.99 -45.71
C GLN A 246 47.34 57.51 -45.50
N PHE A 247 48.34 56.64 -45.53
CA PHE A 247 48.17 55.22 -45.24
C PHE A 247 47.72 55.00 -43.80
N LEU A 248 48.38 55.64 -42.83
CA LEU A 248 48.01 55.60 -41.41
C LEU A 248 46.58 56.09 -41.18
N ILE A 249 46.17 57.20 -41.81
CA ILE A 249 44.80 57.73 -41.69
C ILE A 249 43.77 56.72 -42.23
N LYS A 250 44.02 56.13 -43.42
CA LYS A 250 43.12 55.10 -43.97
C LYS A 250 43.01 53.88 -43.07
N TYR A 251 44.11 53.47 -42.45
CA TYR A 251 44.14 52.33 -41.56
C TYR A 251 43.37 52.61 -40.25
N ILE A 252 43.55 53.80 -39.66
CA ILE A 252 42.81 54.24 -38.47
C ILE A 252 41.29 54.30 -38.74
N ILE A 253 40.87 54.82 -39.90
CA ILE A 253 39.45 54.86 -40.28
C ILE A 253 38.88 53.43 -40.37
N LYS A 254 39.63 52.50 -40.96
CA LYS A 254 39.20 51.09 -41.09
C LYS A 254 39.05 50.41 -39.73
N GLU A 255 40.01 50.61 -38.83
CA GLU A 255 39.91 50.07 -37.46
C GLU A 255 38.77 50.71 -36.67
N LYS A 256 38.54 52.02 -36.83
CA LYS A 256 37.39 52.69 -36.20
C LYS A 256 36.05 52.08 -36.65
N GLN A 257 35.90 51.82 -37.94
CA GLN A 257 34.69 51.18 -38.48
C GLN A 257 34.51 49.76 -37.94
N ALA A 258 35.59 48.98 -37.80
CA ALA A 258 35.54 47.65 -37.20
C ALA A 258 35.09 47.74 -35.73
N LEU A 259 35.66 48.68 -34.95
CA LEU A 259 35.31 48.90 -33.56
C LEU A 259 33.82 49.29 -33.38
N GLU A 260 33.30 50.18 -34.21
CA GLU A 260 31.88 50.56 -34.21
C GLU A 260 30.98 49.36 -34.53
N SER A 261 31.37 48.51 -35.48
CA SER A 261 30.61 47.30 -35.83
C SER A 261 30.59 46.28 -34.70
N GLU A 262 31.70 46.11 -33.99
CA GLU A 262 31.81 45.21 -32.83
C GLU A 262 30.99 45.73 -31.63
N GLN A 263 30.99 47.05 -31.39
CA GLN A 263 30.13 47.65 -30.36
C GLN A 263 28.64 47.45 -30.66
N LEU A 264 28.23 47.59 -31.92
CA LEU A 264 26.86 47.34 -32.36
C LEU A 264 26.47 45.87 -32.16
N TYR A 265 27.36 44.94 -32.50
CA TYR A 265 27.16 43.51 -32.23
C TYR A 265 26.97 43.26 -30.73
N LEU A 266 27.83 43.84 -29.88
CA LEU A 266 27.76 43.64 -28.43
C LEU A 266 26.47 44.20 -27.81
N GLN A 267 25.99 45.36 -28.30
CA GLN A 267 24.70 45.92 -27.89
C GLN A 267 23.55 44.98 -28.27
N LYS A 268 23.58 44.44 -29.50
CA LYS A 268 22.55 43.51 -29.97
C LYS A 268 22.56 42.20 -29.16
N PHE A 269 23.74 41.63 -28.93
CA PHE A 269 23.90 40.43 -28.10
C PHE A 269 23.36 40.64 -26.67
N LYS A 270 23.69 41.77 -26.02
CA LYS A 270 23.14 42.11 -24.71
C LYS A 270 21.61 42.21 -24.71
N GLN A 271 21.04 42.78 -25.77
CA GLN A 271 19.59 42.90 -25.94
C GLN A 271 18.94 41.52 -26.12
N ASP A 272 19.55 40.65 -26.92
CA ASP A 272 19.07 39.29 -27.18
C ASP A 272 19.08 38.45 -25.88
N VAL A 273 20.17 38.50 -25.11
CA VAL A 273 20.26 37.84 -23.79
C VAL A 273 19.22 38.38 -22.80
N LEU A 274 18.96 39.69 -22.80
CA LEU A 274 17.92 40.30 -21.97
C LEU A 274 16.52 39.81 -22.37
N ASN A 275 16.25 39.68 -23.66
CA ASN A 275 14.99 39.17 -24.18
C ASN A 275 14.80 37.70 -23.82
N GLU A 276 15.84 36.88 -23.95
CA GLU A 276 15.83 35.46 -23.56
C GLU A 276 15.57 35.31 -22.05
N LYS A 277 16.24 36.11 -21.21
CA LYS A 277 15.96 36.16 -19.76
C LYS A 277 14.53 36.54 -19.44
N LYS A 278 13.96 37.52 -20.16
CA LYS A 278 12.54 37.90 -20.00
C LYS A 278 11.60 36.75 -20.37
N GLN A 279 11.86 36.03 -21.47
CA GLN A 279 11.07 34.87 -21.86
C GLN A 279 11.14 33.75 -20.81
N VAL A 280 12.33 33.44 -20.29
CA VAL A 280 12.50 32.45 -19.22
C VAL A 280 11.73 32.85 -17.95
N LEU A 281 11.72 34.14 -17.60
CA LEU A 281 10.92 34.66 -16.48
C LEU A 281 9.41 34.59 -16.74
N GLN A 282 8.94 34.90 -17.94
CA GLN A 282 7.52 34.78 -18.31
C GLN A 282 7.02 33.34 -18.28
N VAL A 283 7.85 32.36 -18.69
CA VAL A 283 7.53 30.94 -18.57
C VAL A 283 7.43 30.53 -17.09
N LYS A 284 8.23 31.13 -16.20
CA LYS A 284 8.14 30.92 -14.75
C LYS A 284 6.80 31.39 -14.16
N ASP A 285 6.29 32.54 -14.62
CA ASP A 285 5.01 33.09 -14.14
C ASP A 285 3.79 32.32 -14.68
N GLN A 286 3.94 31.52 -15.73
CA GLN A 286 2.87 30.68 -16.29
C GLN A 286 2.80 29.26 -15.70
N ILE A 287 3.83 28.83 -14.96
CA ILE A 287 3.91 27.49 -14.34
C ILE A 287 3.41 27.50 -12.87
N ILE A 288 3.10 28.67 -12.31
CA ILE A 288 2.47 28.86 -10.98
C ILE A 288 0.96 29.01 -11.16
#